data_AF-A0AAU1MWA3-F1
#
_entry.id   AF-A0AAU1MWA3-F1
#
_cell.length_a   1.000
_cell.length_b   1.000
_cell.length_c   1.000
_cell.angle_alpha   90.00
_cell.angle_beta   90.00
_cell.angle_gamma   90.00
#
_symmetry.space_group_name_H-M   'P 1'
#
loop_
_entity.id
_entity.type
_entity.pdbx_description
1 polymer ?
#
loop_
_entity_poly.entity_id
_entity_poly.type
_entity_poly.pdbx_seq_one_letter_code
_entity_poly.pdbx_strand_id
1 'polypeptide(L)'
;MKRSHQWTVLVTAAALLSGCSGHQDSAEDKSQTAAERPSTDPKSTPPSAPALPEGMLRLGSSFPFREVGQSDSWTVRVSALSSAKPSAKATSIPHGWRALTTKVTFTNTDSGIAELHGSLDVTARYGPEGRTAAAFTDTGIKGLAFPDIETHPIRVRPGGTHTTTVGYAVPASTAGQPLTITIEGDNPTYLEGAIPGPPASPVDTSHVQPVDTAKELKFGDWAEDSPQLRIGQPRATGTTAQGKRYAVDLSFFNDFDDTLLGNRPKANLKVYSGAELTEGDFEENLSNLPSLAWIAPQRMATVTVHFTIPGKQNEGPVSIEVVDPYREDVTYTGNVKN
;
A
#
# COMPACT_ATOMS: atom_id res chain seq x y z
N MET A 1 -0.04 55.50 -28.04
CA MET A 1 0.24 54.85 -29.34
C MET A 1 0.17 53.34 -29.14
N LYS A 2 -1.00 52.73 -29.35
CA LYS A 2 -1.28 51.73 -30.42
C LYS A 2 -0.13 50.76 -30.73
N ARG A 3 -0.25 49.50 -30.30
CA ARG A 3 -0.65 48.38 -31.18
C ARG A 3 -0.98 47.11 -30.37
N SER A 4 -2.20 46.67 -30.58
CA SER A 4 -2.80 45.35 -30.31
C SER A 4 -2.09 44.23 -31.06
N HIS A 5 -2.10 43.00 -30.54
CA HIS A 5 -2.30 41.77 -31.33
C HIS A 5 -3.15 40.78 -30.53
N GLN A 6 -4.39 40.62 -30.97
CA GLN A 6 -5.30 39.53 -30.63
C GLN A 6 -4.87 38.27 -31.40
N TRP A 7 -5.01 37.09 -30.79
CA TRP A 7 -5.05 35.83 -31.53
C TRP A 7 -6.33 35.08 -31.14
N THR A 8 -7.15 34.81 -32.14
CA THR A 8 -8.41 34.08 -32.07
C THR A 8 -8.26 32.81 -32.90
N VAL A 9 -8.37 31.67 -32.20
CA VAL A 9 -9.06 30.40 -32.53
C VAL A 9 -8.75 29.67 -33.85
N LEU A 10 -8.45 28.36 -33.72
CA LEU A 10 -9.09 27.33 -34.54
C LEU A 10 -9.32 26.06 -33.70
N VAL A 11 -10.58 25.80 -33.35
CA VAL A 11 -11.05 24.49 -32.85
C VAL A 11 -11.83 23.88 -33.99
N THR A 12 -11.37 22.74 -34.49
CA THR A 12 -12.08 21.98 -35.53
C THR A 12 -12.95 20.92 -34.85
N ALA A 13 -14.25 21.15 -34.84
CA ALA A 13 -15.25 20.14 -34.55
C ALA A 13 -15.54 19.35 -35.84
N ALA A 14 -15.58 18.02 -35.76
CA ALA A 14 -16.14 17.17 -36.81
C ALA A 14 -17.18 16.26 -36.17
N ALA A 15 -18.44 16.47 -36.55
CA ALA A 15 -19.54 15.59 -36.24
C ALA A 15 -20.40 15.39 -37.49
N LEU A 16 -20.69 14.11 -37.73
CA LEU A 16 -21.84 13.51 -38.42
C LEU A 16 -21.91 13.58 -39.96
N LEU A 17 -22.22 12.41 -40.54
CA LEU A 17 -23.37 12.12 -41.41
C LEU A 17 -23.36 10.60 -41.74
N SER A 18 -24.33 9.82 -41.24
CA SER A 18 -25.47 9.20 -41.97
C SER A 18 -25.07 8.07 -42.97
N GLY A 19 -25.71 6.90 -43.05
CA GLY A 19 -26.96 6.44 -42.46
C GLY A 19 -27.32 4.98 -42.87
N CYS A 20 -28.34 4.45 -42.18
CA CYS A 20 -29.46 3.60 -42.62
C CYS A 20 -29.27 2.36 -43.55
N SER A 21 -29.50 1.20 -42.94
CA SER A 21 -30.29 0.02 -43.35
C SER A 21 -30.95 -0.10 -44.74
N GLY A 22 -30.94 -1.33 -45.30
CA GLY A 22 -32.15 -1.97 -45.84
C GLY A 22 -32.07 -2.69 -47.20
N HIS A 23 -31.91 -4.02 -47.17
CA HIS A 23 -32.70 -5.10 -47.83
C HIS A 23 -32.92 -5.23 -49.37
N GLN A 24 -33.16 -6.50 -49.77
CA GLN A 24 -33.56 -7.12 -51.07
C GLN A 24 -32.42 -7.58 -52.00
N ASP A 25 -32.45 -8.74 -52.66
CA ASP A 25 -33.30 -9.95 -52.60
C ASP A 25 -32.57 -11.10 -53.33
N SER A 26 -32.69 -12.31 -52.77
CA SER A 26 -32.85 -13.64 -53.38
C SER A 26 -32.16 -14.03 -54.72
N ALA A 27 -31.32 -15.07 -54.65
CA ALA A 27 -31.29 -16.14 -55.66
C ALA A 27 -30.86 -17.48 -55.01
N GLU A 28 -31.73 -18.48 -55.17
CA GLU A 28 -31.58 -19.86 -54.69
C GLU A 28 -30.46 -20.60 -55.44
N ASP A 29 -29.65 -21.39 -54.73
CA ASP A 29 -29.27 -22.71 -55.25
C ASP A 29 -29.09 -23.72 -54.10
N LYS A 30 -29.65 -24.90 -54.31
CA LYS A 30 -29.74 -26.00 -53.36
C LYS A 30 -28.50 -26.88 -53.46
N SER A 31 -27.82 -27.16 -52.35
CA SER A 31 -27.10 -28.43 -52.17
C SER A 31 -26.89 -28.75 -50.69
N GLN A 32 -27.10 -30.03 -50.39
CA GLN A 32 -27.37 -30.60 -49.07
C GLN A 32 -26.10 -30.92 -48.27
N THR A 33 -26.26 -30.82 -46.94
CA THR A 33 -25.69 -31.68 -45.88
C THR A 33 -24.16 -31.81 -45.73
N ALA A 34 -23.63 -31.14 -44.71
CA ALA A 34 -22.74 -31.76 -43.72
C ALA A 34 -22.94 -31.04 -42.38
N ALA A 35 -23.16 -31.81 -41.30
CA ALA A 35 -23.43 -31.29 -39.97
C ALA A 35 -22.17 -30.66 -39.34
N GLU A 36 -22.21 -29.37 -39.06
CA GLU A 36 -21.27 -28.72 -38.13
C GLU A 36 -22.00 -28.40 -36.82
N ARG A 37 -21.47 -28.98 -35.73
CA ARG A 37 -21.88 -28.70 -34.35
C ARG A 37 -21.76 -27.19 -34.06
N PRO A 38 -22.74 -26.58 -33.37
CA PRO A 38 -22.51 -25.26 -32.77
C PRO A 38 -21.51 -25.41 -31.62
N SER A 39 -20.26 -25.02 -31.87
CA SER A 39 -19.25 -24.84 -30.83
C SER A 39 -19.45 -23.46 -30.21
N THR A 40 -20.45 -23.35 -29.32
CA THR A 40 -20.57 -22.20 -28.41
C THR A 40 -19.84 -22.51 -27.12
N ASP A 41 -18.51 -22.38 -27.14
CA ASP A 41 -17.78 -22.09 -25.90
C ASP A 41 -17.82 -20.57 -25.71
N PRO A 42 -18.40 -20.05 -24.62
CA PRO A 42 -18.24 -18.66 -24.29
C PRO A 42 -16.75 -18.43 -24.03
N LYS A 43 -16.13 -17.54 -24.82
CA LYS A 43 -14.80 -17.00 -24.53
C LYS A 43 -14.84 -16.53 -23.07
N SER A 44 -14.20 -17.31 -22.19
CA SER A 44 -13.91 -16.90 -20.83
C SER A 44 -13.01 -15.69 -20.95
N THR A 45 -13.60 -14.50 -20.85
CA THR A 45 -12.85 -13.26 -20.65
C THR A 45 -11.94 -13.51 -19.47
N PRO A 46 -10.62 -13.33 -19.59
CA PRO A 46 -9.72 -13.54 -18.47
C PRO A 46 -10.22 -12.66 -17.30
N PRO A 47 -10.20 -13.18 -16.06
CA PRO A 47 -10.69 -12.44 -14.92
C PRO A 47 -9.97 -11.09 -14.88
N SER A 48 -10.73 -10.01 -15.03
CA SER A 48 -10.19 -8.66 -14.93
C SER A 48 -9.63 -8.47 -13.53
N ALA A 49 -8.43 -7.91 -13.44
CA ALA A 49 -7.85 -7.57 -12.14
C ALA A 49 -8.86 -6.70 -11.35
N PRO A 50 -9.05 -6.96 -10.05
CA PRO A 50 -10.05 -6.24 -9.25
C PRO A 50 -9.78 -4.74 -9.31
N ALA A 51 -10.80 -3.90 -9.53
CA ALA A 51 -10.62 -2.45 -9.66
C ALA A 51 -9.87 -1.85 -8.46
N LEU A 52 -9.01 -0.86 -8.70
CA LEU A 52 -8.36 -0.11 -7.62
C LEU A 52 -9.29 1.01 -7.12
N PRO A 53 -9.18 1.39 -5.84
CA PRO A 53 -9.72 2.65 -5.33
C PRO A 53 -9.28 3.85 -6.18
N GLU A 54 -10.05 4.94 -6.11
CA GLU A 54 -9.76 6.16 -6.85
C GLU A 54 -8.39 6.73 -6.42
N GLY A 55 -7.65 7.31 -7.37
CA GLY A 55 -6.32 7.86 -7.14
C GLY A 55 -5.18 6.84 -6.98
N MET A 56 -5.48 5.56 -6.72
CA MET A 56 -4.46 4.52 -6.68
C MET A 56 -3.99 4.11 -8.08
N LEU A 57 -2.67 3.91 -8.22
CA LEU A 57 -2.04 3.52 -9.49
C LEU A 57 -1.71 2.02 -9.50
N ARG A 58 -1.58 1.46 -10.70
CA ARG A 58 -1.00 0.13 -10.88
C ARG A 58 0.51 0.21 -10.94
N LEU A 59 1.19 -0.80 -10.39
CA LEU A 59 2.60 -1.01 -10.72
C LEU A 59 2.75 -1.21 -12.24
N GLY A 60 3.71 -0.51 -12.83
CA GLY A 60 3.90 -0.37 -14.27
C GLY A 60 3.50 1.00 -14.82
N SER A 61 2.65 1.74 -14.09
CA SER A 61 2.21 3.09 -14.44
C SER A 61 3.28 4.16 -14.17
N SER A 62 3.13 5.29 -14.85
CA SER A 62 3.93 6.51 -14.63
C SER A 62 3.06 7.59 -13.98
N PHE A 63 3.68 8.48 -13.20
CA PHE A 63 3.02 9.60 -12.55
C PHE A 63 3.98 10.81 -12.46
N PRO A 64 3.44 12.04 -12.40
CA PRO A 64 4.27 13.20 -12.11
C PRO A 64 4.78 13.11 -10.67
N PHE A 65 6.05 13.41 -10.46
CA PHE A 65 6.67 13.43 -9.14
C PHE A 65 7.27 14.81 -8.90
N ARG A 66 6.92 15.38 -7.75
CA ARG A 66 7.49 16.64 -7.26
C ARG A 66 8.35 16.34 -6.06
N GLU A 67 9.60 16.78 -6.10
CA GLU A 67 10.42 16.80 -4.91
C GLU A 67 10.01 17.99 -4.02
N VAL A 68 9.93 17.77 -2.71
CA VAL A 68 9.50 18.80 -1.75
C VAL A 68 10.36 20.06 -1.91
N GLY A 69 9.73 21.19 -2.18
CA GLY A 69 10.41 22.48 -2.37
C GLY A 69 11.04 22.71 -3.75
N GLN A 70 10.83 21.84 -4.74
CA GLN A 70 11.39 21.95 -6.10
C GLN A 70 10.30 21.93 -7.21
N SER A 71 10.72 22.14 -8.47
CA SER A 71 9.83 22.14 -9.65
C SER A 71 9.30 20.75 -10.02
N ASP A 72 8.20 20.71 -10.79
CA ASP A 72 7.58 19.51 -11.39
C ASP A 72 8.40 18.92 -12.55
N SER A 73 9.67 18.61 -12.29
CA SER A 73 10.66 18.25 -13.31
C SER A 73 10.74 16.75 -13.60
N TRP A 74 9.95 15.93 -12.91
CA TRP A 74 10.06 14.48 -12.98
C TRP A 74 8.75 13.79 -13.34
N THR A 75 8.84 12.85 -14.28
CA THR A 75 7.89 11.73 -14.36
C THR A 75 8.55 10.48 -13.81
N VAL A 76 7.90 9.85 -12.82
CA VAL A 76 8.37 8.61 -12.20
C VAL A 76 7.56 7.43 -12.72
N ARG A 77 8.24 6.33 -13.01
CA ARG A 77 7.63 5.04 -13.34
C ARG A 77 8.14 3.98 -12.38
N VAL A 78 7.24 3.27 -11.73
CA VAL A 78 7.58 2.09 -10.92
C VAL A 78 7.17 0.85 -11.70
N SER A 79 8.11 -0.03 -11.99
CA SER A 79 7.85 -1.23 -12.79
C SER A 79 7.02 -2.27 -12.01
N ALA A 80 6.46 -3.24 -12.73
CA ALA A 80 5.87 -4.42 -12.09
C ALA A 80 6.90 -5.17 -11.22
N LEU A 81 6.41 -5.86 -10.19
CA LEU A 81 7.25 -6.68 -9.33
C LEU A 81 7.82 -7.86 -10.11
N SER A 82 9.09 -8.15 -9.87
CA SER A 82 9.78 -9.34 -10.40
C SER A 82 10.31 -10.17 -9.24
N SER A 83 10.32 -11.50 -9.39
CA SER A 83 11.03 -12.35 -8.43
C SER A 83 12.53 -12.14 -8.59
N ALA A 84 13.24 -12.01 -7.48
CA ALA A 84 14.69 -11.95 -7.46
C ALA A 84 15.25 -13.24 -6.86
N LYS A 85 16.39 -13.69 -7.40
CA LYS A 85 17.19 -14.76 -6.80
C LYS A 85 18.29 -14.09 -5.97
N PRO A 86 18.23 -14.15 -4.62
CA PRO A 86 19.25 -13.54 -3.78
C PRO A 86 20.64 -14.11 -4.07
N SER A 87 21.65 -13.25 -4.16
CA SER A 87 23.05 -13.66 -4.23
C SER A 87 23.60 -14.03 -2.85
N ALA A 88 24.83 -14.52 -2.78
CA ALA A 88 25.52 -14.77 -1.52
C ALA A 88 25.77 -13.50 -0.68
N LYS A 89 25.61 -12.30 -1.27
CA LYS A 89 25.75 -11.01 -0.59
C LYS A 89 24.42 -10.40 -0.16
N ALA A 90 23.30 -11.08 -0.41
CA ALA A 90 21.99 -10.62 -0.01
C ALA A 90 21.91 -10.51 1.52
N THR A 91 21.33 -9.42 1.99
CA THR A 91 21.09 -9.18 3.42
C THR A 91 19.61 -8.94 3.68
N SER A 92 19.19 -9.11 4.94
CA SER A 92 17.85 -8.74 5.41
C SER A 92 16.69 -9.52 4.77
N ILE A 93 16.92 -10.78 4.38
CA ILE A 93 15.85 -11.70 3.95
C ILE A 93 15.57 -12.70 5.08
N PRO A 94 14.41 -12.62 5.76
CA PRO A 94 14.04 -13.60 6.77
C PRO A 94 13.93 -15.02 6.20
N HIS A 95 14.12 -16.02 7.05
CA HIS A 95 14.02 -17.43 6.65
C HIS A 95 12.62 -17.75 6.09
N GLY A 96 12.56 -18.44 4.94
CA GLY A 96 11.31 -18.80 4.27
C GLY A 96 10.63 -17.67 3.50
N TRP A 97 11.25 -16.48 3.45
CA TRP A 97 10.77 -15.36 2.66
C TRP A 97 11.35 -15.40 1.26
N ARG A 98 10.66 -14.75 0.33
CA ARG A 98 11.08 -14.58 -1.07
C ARG A 98 11.49 -13.13 -1.33
N ALA A 99 12.49 -12.96 -2.19
CA ALA A 99 12.92 -11.64 -2.63
C ALA A 99 12.16 -11.21 -3.90
N LEU A 100 11.79 -9.94 -3.92
CA LEU A 100 11.13 -9.25 -4.99
C LEU A 100 11.93 -8.00 -5.35
N THR A 101 11.87 -7.59 -6.61
CA THR A 101 12.41 -6.31 -7.05
C THR A 101 11.42 -5.52 -7.89
N THR A 102 11.58 -4.20 -7.86
CA THR A 102 11.01 -3.30 -8.85
C THR A 102 12.06 -2.27 -9.29
N LYS A 103 11.89 -1.73 -10.50
CA LYS A 103 12.69 -0.63 -11.01
C LYS A 103 11.90 0.66 -10.86
N VAL A 104 12.54 1.68 -10.30
CA VAL A 104 12.03 3.05 -10.25
C VAL A 104 12.84 3.87 -11.24
N THR A 105 12.15 4.42 -12.23
CA THR A 105 12.74 5.22 -13.31
C THR A 105 12.23 6.65 -13.21
N PHE A 106 13.15 7.59 -13.06
CA PHE A 106 12.91 9.04 -13.09
C PHE A 106 13.22 9.54 -14.49
N THR A 107 12.29 10.28 -15.08
CA THR A 107 12.44 10.90 -16.40
C THR A 107 12.40 12.41 -16.24
N ASN A 108 13.44 13.09 -16.69
CA ASN A 108 13.51 14.55 -16.66
C ASN A 108 12.56 15.12 -17.73
N THR A 109 11.52 15.82 -17.30
CA THR A 109 10.51 16.49 -18.16
C THR A 109 10.80 17.96 -18.40
N ASP A 110 11.81 18.53 -17.74
CA ASP A 110 12.22 19.92 -17.93
C ASP A 110 13.04 20.11 -19.21
N SER A 111 13.08 21.36 -19.69
CA SER A 111 13.94 21.78 -20.79
C SER A 111 15.41 21.94 -20.40
N GLY A 112 15.72 21.92 -19.09
CA GLY A 112 17.07 22.04 -18.53
C GLY A 112 17.59 20.74 -17.91
N ILE A 113 18.83 20.73 -17.44
CA ILE A 113 19.33 19.63 -16.60
C ILE A 113 18.55 19.68 -15.28
N ALA A 114 17.84 18.60 -14.97
CA ALA A 114 17.18 18.43 -13.68
C ALA A 114 18.11 17.71 -12.71
N GLU A 115 18.04 18.11 -11.46
CA GLU A 115 18.78 17.54 -10.34
C GLU A 115 17.79 16.80 -9.45
N LEU A 116 18.08 15.53 -9.16
CA LEU A 116 17.33 14.75 -8.19
C LEU A 116 18.06 14.86 -6.86
N HIS A 117 17.44 15.56 -5.91
CA HIS A 117 17.87 15.65 -4.53
C HIS A 117 16.96 14.71 -3.67
N GLY A 118 17.36 14.40 -2.44
CA GLY A 118 16.51 13.67 -1.48
C GLY A 118 16.33 12.13 -1.59
N SER A 119 16.05 11.51 -0.43
CA SER A 119 15.55 10.13 -0.36
C SER A 119 14.08 10.06 -0.79
N LEU A 120 13.70 8.99 -1.50
CA LEU A 120 12.29 8.61 -1.59
C LEU A 120 11.95 7.73 -0.39
N ASP A 121 11.15 8.27 0.53
CA ASP A 121 10.59 7.47 1.61
C ASP A 121 9.51 6.57 1.04
N VAL A 122 9.79 5.26 1.07
CA VAL A 122 8.92 4.26 0.46
C VAL A 122 8.64 3.13 1.41
N THR A 123 7.35 2.86 1.57
CA THR A 123 6.84 1.75 2.35
C THR A 123 6.13 0.76 1.44
N ALA A 124 6.42 -0.53 1.59
CA ALA A 124 5.72 -1.59 0.89
C ALA A 124 4.95 -2.46 1.88
N ARG A 125 3.68 -2.73 1.60
CA ARG A 125 2.79 -3.56 2.43
C ARG A 125 2.19 -4.67 1.58
N TYR A 126 2.20 -5.89 2.10
CA TYR A 126 1.69 -7.06 1.39
C TYR A 126 0.44 -7.63 2.04
N GLY A 127 -0.39 -8.23 1.18
CA GLY A 127 -1.57 -8.97 1.61
C GLY A 127 -2.68 -8.09 2.17
N PRO A 128 -3.79 -8.70 2.58
CA PRO A 128 -4.97 -7.99 3.06
C PRO A 128 -4.70 -7.22 4.35
N GLU A 129 -3.95 -7.82 5.28
CA GLU A 129 -3.61 -7.22 6.59
C GLU A 129 -2.60 -6.07 6.48
N GLY A 130 -2.03 -5.82 5.29
CA GLY A 130 -1.11 -4.70 5.09
C GLY A 130 0.16 -4.78 5.94
N ARG A 131 0.74 -5.98 6.08
CA ARG A 131 2.01 -6.14 6.81
C ARG A 131 3.16 -5.57 6.01
N THR A 132 4.09 -4.91 6.67
CA THR A 132 5.25 -4.29 6.02
C THR A 132 6.21 -5.34 5.45
N ALA A 133 6.54 -5.19 4.17
CA ALA A 133 7.60 -5.95 3.53
C ALA A 133 8.96 -5.51 4.08
N ALA A 134 9.89 -6.47 4.26
CA ALA A 134 11.24 -6.12 4.67
C ALA A 134 12.00 -5.51 3.49
N ALA A 135 12.78 -4.46 3.72
CA ALA A 135 13.73 -3.96 2.73
C ALA A 135 14.86 -4.99 2.57
N PHE A 136 15.23 -5.26 1.32
CA PHE A 136 16.29 -6.21 0.98
C PHE A 136 17.32 -5.54 0.07
N THR A 137 18.60 -5.76 0.35
CA THR A 137 19.72 -5.25 -0.46
C THR A 137 20.57 -6.38 -1.01
N ASP A 138 21.12 -6.17 -2.21
CA ASP A 138 22.00 -7.11 -2.89
C ASP A 138 22.90 -6.36 -3.91
N THR A 139 23.75 -7.09 -4.60
CA THR A 139 24.53 -6.58 -5.73
C THR A 139 23.61 -5.99 -6.81
N GLY A 140 23.66 -4.67 -6.99
CA GLY A 140 22.82 -3.94 -7.94
C GLY A 140 21.41 -3.61 -7.43
N ILE A 141 21.07 -4.03 -6.21
CA ILE A 141 19.80 -3.72 -5.52
C ILE A 141 20.15 -2.85 -4.32
N LYS A 142 20.16 -1.54 -4.56
CA LYS A 142 20.59 -0.55 -3.56
C LYS A 142 19.44 -0.06 -2.68
N GLY A 143 18.19 -0.36 -3.04
CA GLY A 143 17.02 0.24 -2.41
C GLY A 143 16.76 1.66 -2.92
N LEU A 144 15.99 2.44 -2.16
CA LEU A 144 15.68 3.86 -2.43
C LEU A 144 16.47 4.84 -1.55
N ALA A 145 17.50 4.36 -0.86
CA ALA A 145 18.51 5.22 -0.27
C ALA A 145 19.39 5.76 -1.40
N PHE A 146 19.13 6.99 -1.82
CA PHE A 146 20.05 7.71 -2.69
C PHE A 146 21.26 8.16 -1.83
N PRO A 147 22.50 7.93 -2.28
CA PRO A 147 23.67 8.44 -1.56
C PRO A 147 23.59 9.96 -1.45
N ASP A 148 24.02 10.55 -0.34
CA ASP A 148 24.01 11.99 -0.03
C ASP A 148 24.02 12.92 -1.27
N ILE A 149 22.82 13.16 -1.79
CA ILE A 149 22.57 13.93 -3.02
C ILE A 149 22.30 15.40 -2.72
N GLU A 150 22.32 15.79 -1.44
CA GLU A 150 22.43 17.20 -1.08
C GLU A 150 23.80 17.74 -1.49
N THR A 151 24.86 16.93 -1.34
CA THR A 151 26.21 17.33 -1.76
C THR A 151 26.52 16.97 -3.22
N HIS A 152 25.94 15.88 -3.75
CA HIS A 152 26.20 15.40 -5.11
C HIS A 152 24.92 14.91 -5.82
N PRO A 153 24.04 15.82 -6.27
CA PRO A 153 22.76 15.44 -6.86
C PRO A 153 22.94 14.62 -8.13
N ILE A 154 21.96 13.74 -8.38
CA ILE A 154 21.91 13.01 -9.65
C ILE A 154 21.41 13.98 -10.73
N ARG A 155 22.29 14.30 -11.68
CA ARG A 155 21.99 15.18 -12.80
C ARG A 155 21.51 14.40 -14.01
N VAL A 156 20.35 14.77 -14.54
CA VAL A 156 19.77 14.13 -15.72
C VAL A 156 19.49 15.20 -16.78
N ARG A 157 20.01 15.01 -17.99
CA ARG A 157 19.76 15.91 -19.13
C ARG A 157 18.26 15.93 -19.52
N PRO A 158 17.77 16.98 -20.22
CA PRO A 158 16.40 17.02 -20.74
C PRO A 158 16.00 15.75 -21.49
N GLY A 159 14.84 15.16 -21.16
CA GLY A 159 14.34 13.92 -21.73
C GLY A 159 15.16 12.66 -21.37
N GLY A 160 16.20 12.80 -20.55
CA GLY A 160 16.99 11.69 -20.04
C GLY A 160 16.30 10.95 -18.89
N THR A 161 16.84 9.80 -18.53
CA THR A 161 16.30 8.97 -17.45
C THR A 161 17.38 8.52 -16.46
N HIS A 162 17.04 8.47 -15.18
CA HIS A 162 17.79 7.74 -14.16
C HIS A 162 16.96 6.54 -13.69
N THR A 163 17.58 5.38 -13.42
CA THR A 163 16.88 4.18 -12.96
C THR A 163 17.60 3.51 -11.81
N THR A 164 16.87 3.19 -10.75
CA THR A 164 17.34 2.40 -9.61
C THR A 164 16.49 1.15 -9.41
N THR A 165 17.04 0.15 -8.72
CA THR A 165 16.35 -1.10 -8.38
C THR A 165 16.14 -1.20 -6.88
N VAL A 166 14.90 -1.44 -6.49
CA VAL A 166 14.44 -1.53 -5.10
C VAL A 166 14.12 -2.99 -4.79
N GLY A 167 14.56 -3.45 -3.62
CA GLY A 167 14.36 -4.82 -3.16
C GLY A 167 13.40 -4.90 -1.99
N TYR A 168 12.48 -5.85 -2.07
CA TYR A 168 11.55 -6.20 -0.98
C TYR A 168 11.66 -7.69 -0.67
N ALA A 169 11.44 -8.07 0.58
CA ALA A 169 11.23 -9.45 0.98
C ALA A 169 9.84 -9.61 1.60
N VAL A 170 9.15 -10.69 1.25
CA VAL A 170 7.81 -11.06 1.76
C VAL A 170 7.75 -12.56 2.05
N PRO A 171 6.86 -13.04 2.94
CA PRO A 171 6.66 -14.48 3.13
C PRO A 171 6.31 -15.19 1.81
N ALA A 172 6.85 -16.39 1.57
CA ALA A 172 6.59 -17.12 0.33
C ALA A 172 5.10 -17.43 0.09
N SER A 173 4.31 -17.55 1.16
CA SER A 173 2.86 -17.79 1.15
C SER A 173 2.03 -16.63 0.59
N THR A 174 2.62 -15.46 0.38
CA THR A 174 1.94 -14.26 -0.15
C THR A 174 1.93 -14.20 -1.69
N ALA A 175 2.37 -15.27 -2.36
CA ALA A 175 2.32 -15.36 -3.82
C ALA A 175 0.90 -15.06 -4.35
N GLY A 176 0.81 -14.19 -5.36
CA GLY A 176 -0.46 -13.77 -5.95
C GLY A 176 -1.26 -12.74 -5.15
N GLN A 177 -0.86 -12.43 -3.91
CA GLN A 177 -1.51 -11.38 -3.12
C GLN A 177 -1.07 -9.99 -3.61
N PRO A 178 -1.87 -8.93 -3.33
CA PRO A 178 -1.45 -7.57 -3.63
C PRO A 178 -0.25 -7.15 -2.77
N LEU A 179 0.60 -6.31 -3.35
CA LEU A 179 1.59 -5.51 -2.65
C LEU A 179 1.37 -4.04 -3.02
N THR A 180 1.13 -3.24 -2.01
CA THR A 180 0.95 -1.79 -2.12
C THR A 180 2.25 -1.10 -1.76
N ILE A 181 2.74 -0.26 -2.67
CA ILE A 181 3.89 0.63 -2.48
C ILE A 181 3.34 2.04 -2.26
N THR A 182 3.68 2.63 -1.12
CA THR A 182 3.44 4.03 -0.81
C THR A 182 4.75 4.80 -0.97
N ILE A 183 4.72 5.86 -1.78
CA ILE A 183 5.80 6.83 -1.89
C ILE A 183 5.36 8.08 -1.13
N GLU A 184 6.10 8.45 -0.09
CA GLU A 184 5.76 9.59 0.76
C GLU A 184 6.15 10.92 0.09
N GLY A 185 5.44 11.97 0.51
CA GLY A 185 5.58 13.36 0.06
C GLY A 185 4.40 14.17 0.58
N ASP A 186 4.31 15.45 0.19
CA ASP A 186 3.17 16.31 0.56
C ASP A 186 1.83 15.71 0.09
N ASN A 187 1.85 15.01 -1.05
CA ASN A 187 0.75 14.19 -1.54
C ASN A 187 1.28 12.76 -1.77
N PRO A 188 0.97 11.80 -0.89
CA PRO A 188 1.47 10.44 -1.02
C PRO A 188 0.94 9.79 -2.31
N THR A 189 1.82 9.06 -3.00
CA THR A 189 1.45 8.27 -4.18
C THR A 189 1.34 6.80 -3.80
N TYR A 190 0.24 6.16 -4.20
CA TYR A 190 -0.03 4.76 -3.89
C TYR A 190 -0.04 3.93 -5.17
N LEU A 191 0.76 2.87 -5.20
CA LEU A 191 0.83 1.94 -6.31
C LEU A 191 0.58 0.50 -5.85
N GLU A 192 -0.22 -0.26 -6.57
CA GLU A 192 -0.47 -1.67 -6.26
C GLU A 192 -0.18 -2.59 -7.44
N GLY A 193 0.44 -3.73 -7.16
CA GLY A 193 0.55 -4.83 -8.10
C GLY A 193 0.59 -6.18 -7.39
N ALA A 194 0.39 -7.25 -8.16
CA ALA A 194 0.40 -8.60 -7.62
C ALA A 194 1.83 -9.08 -7.35
N ILE A 195 2.02 -9.77 -6.22
CA ILE A 195 3.26 -10.50 -5.94
C ILE A 195 3.38 -11.66 -6.93
N PRO A 196 4.51 -11.79 -7.66
CA PRO A 196 4.68 -12.82 -8.68
C PRO A 196 4.39 -14.24 -8.17
N GLY A 197 3.47 -14.94 -8.81
CA GLY A 197 3.07 -16.29 -8.43
C GLY A 197 1.66 -16.63 -8.91
N PRO A 198 1.14 -17.82 -8.57
CA PRO A 198 -0.25 -18.15 -8.85
C PRO A 198 -1.17 -17.13 -8.15
N PRO A 199 -2.33 -16.78 -8.75
CA PRO A 199 -3.29 -15.88 -8.12
C PRO A 199 -3.66 -16.36 -6.72
N ALA A 200 -3.68 -15.44 -5.76
CA ALA A 200 -4.20 -15.75 -4.45
C ALA A 200 -5.72 -15.94 -4.54
N SER A 201 -6.29 -16.76 -3.66
CA SER A 201 -7.73 -16.76 -3.44
C SER A 201 -8.19 -15.34 -3.10
N PRO A 202 -9.33 -14.88 -3.63
CA PRO A 202 -9.89 -13.58 -3.27
C PRO A 202 -9.96 -13.49 -1.74
N VAL A 203 -9.42 -12.40 -1.20
CA VAL A 203 -9.60 -12.12 0.22
C VAL A 203 -10.90 -11.37 0.36
N ASP A 204 -11.77 -11.85 1.23
CA ASP A 204 -12.99 -11.16 1.60
C ASP A 204 -12.62 -9.90 2.40
N THR A 205 -12.95 -8.73 1.88
CA THR A 205 -12.71 -7.45 2.57
C THR A 205 -13.90 -7.04 3.44
N SER A 206 -14.97 -7.84 3.50
CA SER A 206 -16.11 -7.59 4.41
C SER A 206 -15.78 -7.83 5.89
N HIS A 207 -14.51 -8.14 6.21
CA HIS A 207 -14.03 -8.39 7.57
C HIS A 207 -13.92 -7.14 8.44
N VAL A 208 -14.09 -5.94 7.87
CA VAL A 208 -14.11 -4.70 8.63
C VAL A 208 -15.55 -4.33 8.93
N GLN A 209 -15.98 -4.64 10.15
CA GLN A 209 -17.30 -4.29 10.69
C GLN A 209 -17.07 -3.49 11.98
N PRO A 210 -17.04 -2.15 11.90
CA PRO A 210 -16.74 -1.35 13.06
C PRO A 210 -17.81 -1.44 14.14
N VAL A 211 -17.35 -1.35 15.38
CA VAL A 211 -18.12 -1.31 16.60
C VAL A 211 -18.05 0.11 17.15
N ASP A 212 -19.22 0.62 17.49
CA ASP A 212 -19.43 1.89 18.18
C ASP A 212 -18.49 2.02 19.39
N THR A 213 -17.65 3.05 19.37
CA THR A 213 -16.61 3.31 20.40
C THR A 213 -17.19 3.77 21.73
N ALA A 214 -18.49 4.10 21.80
CA ALA A 214 -19.19 4.31 23.06
C ALA A 214 -19.42 2.99 23.84
N LYS A 215 -19.18 1.83 23.22
CA LYS A 215 -19.28 0.52 23.85
C LYS A 215 -17.89 0.00 24.23
N GLU A 216 -17.87 -0.93 25.19
CA GLU A 216 -16.64 -1.64 25.54
C GLU A 216 -16.13 -2.44 24.34
N LEU A 217 -14.98 -2.06 23.79
CA LEU A 217 -14.32 -2.77 22.70
C LEU A 217 -13.53 -3.98 23.23
N LYS A 218 -13.66 -5.11 22.55
CA LYS A 218 -12.89 -6.33 22.83
C LYS A 218 -11.72 -6.44 21.86
N PHE A 219 -10.67 -7.17 22.26
CA PHE A 219 -9.59 -7.50 21.33
C PHE A 219 -10.16 -8.24 20.10
N GLY A 220 -9.81 -7.74 18.91
CA GLY A 220 -10.32 -8.21 17.63
C GLY A 220 -11.42 -7.33 17.03
N ASP A 221 -12.09 -6.49 17.83
CA ASP A 221 -13.08 -5.55 17.33
C ASP A 221 -12.41 -4.42 16.53
N TRP A 222 -13.12 -3.90 15.52
CA TRP A 222 -12.73 -2.68 14.84
C TRP A 222 -13.43 -1.49 15.51
N ALA A 223 -12.70 -0.46 15.90
CA ALA A 223 -13.29 0.81 16.32
C ALA A 223 -13.83 1.59 15.11
N GLU A 224 -14.98 2.25 15.28
CA GLU A 224 -15.66 3.06 14.24
C GLU A 224 -14.94 4.37 13.86
N ASP A 225 -13.90 4.77 14.60
CA ASP A 225 -13.09 5.94 14.28
C ASP A 225 -12.30 5.79 12.96
N SER A 226 -11.80 6.87 12.37
CA SER A 226 -11.01 6.82 11.13
C SER A 226 -9.53 7.22 11.35
N PRO A 227 -8.50 6.43 11.01
CA PRO A 227 -8.59 5.08 10.50
C PRO A 227 -9.20 4.15 11.54
N GLN A 228 -10.01 3.21 11.06
CA GLN A 228 -10.61 2.19 11.90
C GLN A 228 -9.46 1.37 12.48
N LEU A 229 -9.39 1.30 13.81
CA LEU A 229 -8.35 0.63 14.55
C LEU A 229 -8.86 -0.74 14.97
N ARG A 230 -8.00 -1.76 14.97
CA ARG A 230 -8.22 -3.03 15.64
C ARG A 230 -6.99 -3.42 16.41
N ILE A 231 -7.18 -3.79 17.68
CA ILE A 231 -6.14 -4.42 18.50
C ILE A 231 -6.42 -5.91 18.53
N GLY A 232 -5.52 -6.71 17.94
CA GLY A 232 -5.64 -8.17 17.95
C GLY A 232 -5.53 -8.77 19.34
N GLN A 233 -5.75 -10.07 19.46
CA GLN A 233 -5.55 -10.78 20.72
C GLN A 233 -4.05 -10.76 21.13
N PRO A 234 -3.70 -10.27 22.33
CA PRO A 234 -2.32 -10.35 22.79
C PRO A 234 -1.85 -11.80 22.95
N ARG A 235 -0.64 -12.09 22.48
CA ARG A 235 -0.01 -13.42 22.51
C ARG A 235 1.22 -13.40 23.40
N ALA A 236 1.32 -14.38 24.31
CA ALA A 236 2.51 -14.53 25.14
C ALA A 236 3.73 -14.85 24.27
N THR A 237 4.82 -14.12 24.49
CA THR A 237 6.09 -14.29 23.76
C THR A 237 7.26 -14.68 24.67
N GLY A 238 7.09 -14.58 25.98
CA GLY A 238 8.09 -15.01 26.96
C GLY A 238 7.92 -14.33 28.31
N THR A 239 9.01 -14.25 29.06
CA THR A 239 9.08 -13.63 30.38
C THR A 239 10.34 -12.78 30.46
N THR A 240 10.26 -11.62 31.10
CA THR A 240 11.37 -10.72 31.42
C THR A 240 11.59 -10.70 32.95
N ALA A 241 12.60 -9.98 33.43
CA ALA A 241 12.79 -9.77 34.87
C ALA A 241 11.62 -8.98 35.51
N GLN A 242 10.89 -8.20 34.70
CA GLN A 242 9.82 -7.32 35.11
C GLN A 242 8.44 -8.01 35.10
N GLY A 243 8.27 -9.04 34.28
CA GLY A 243 6.99 -9.75 34.17
C GLY A 243 6.86 -10.59 32.91
N LYS A 244 5.63 -10.85 32.48
CA LYS A 244 5.34 -11.68 31.31
C LYS A 244 5.27 -10.79 30.06
N ARG A 245 5.97 -11.19 28.99
CA ARG A 245 6.07 -10.44 27.74
C ARG A 245 5.02 -10.90 26.74
N TYR A 246 4.33 -9.96 26.13
CA TYR A 246 3.31 -10.18 25.12
C TYR A 246 3.68 -9.48 23.80
N ALA A 247 3.05 -9.92 22.72
CA ALA A 247 3.00 -9.21 21.47
C ALA A 247 1.53 -9.02 21.07
N VAL A 248 1.22 -7.92 20.41
CA VAL A 248 -0.11 -7.69 19.84
C VAL A 248 0.03 -7.03 18.48
N ASP A 249 -0.92 -7.32 17.59
CA ASP A 249 -0.98 -6.68 16.28
C ASP A 249 -1.97 -5.52 16.37
N LEU A 250 -1.49 -4.33 16.00
CA LEU A 250 -2.32 -3.14 15.79
C LEU A 250 -2.56 -3.01 14.30
N SER A 251 -3.82 -3.10 13.89
CA SER A 251 -4.24 -2.97 12.49
C SER A 251 -5.02 -1.68 12.32
N PHE A 252 -4.67 -0.90 11.31
CA PHE A 252 -5.35 0.33 10.93
C PHE A 252 -5.91 0.15 9.54
N PHE A 253 -7.19 0.45 9.34
CA PHE A 253 -7.84 0.42 8.03
C PHE A 253 -8.15 1.85 7.59
N ASN A 254 -7.69 2.19 6.38
CA ASN A 254 -8.07 3.44 5.74
C ASN A 254 -9.37 3.23 4.96
N ASP A 255 -10.48 3.71 5.51
CA ASP A 255 -11.82 3.61 4.95
C ASP A 255 -12.16 4.72 3.95
N PHE A 256 -11.24 5.66 3.71
CA PHE A 256 -11.38 6.63 2.64
C PHE A 256 -11.25 5.96 1.27
N ASP A 257 -12.05 6.44 0.32
CA ASP A 257 -12.03 6.01 -1.09
C ASP A 257 -11.04 6.82 -1.95
N ASP A 258 -10.60 7.98 -1.46
CA ASP A 258 -9.71 8.91 -2.17
C ASP A 258 -8.38 9.11 -1.43
N THR A 259 -7.33 9.25 -2.23
CA THR A 259 -5.93 9.52 -1.88
C THR A 259 -5.64 10.89 -1.26
N LEU A 260 -6.53 11.89 -1.45
CA LEU A 260 -6.31 13.25 -0.95
C LEU A 260 -6.44 13.36 0.58
N LEU A 261 -7.21 12.45 1.19
CA LEU A 261 -7.29 12.31 2.64
C LEU A 261 -6.30 11.23 3.06
N GLY A 262 -5.02 11.58 3.00
CA GLY A 262 -3.98 10.71 3.51
C GLY A 262 -4.32 10.31 4.95
N ASN A 263 -4.12 9.03 5.28
CA ASN A 263 -4.23 8.56 6.65
C ASN A 263 -2.88 8.03 7.14
N ARG A 264 -2.26 8.74 8.09
CA ARG A 264 -1.07 8.31 8.81
C ARG A 264 -1.44 8.18 10.29
N PRO A 265 -1.61 6.94 10.80
CA PRO A 265 -1.99 6.76 12.19
C PRO A 265 -0.95 7.39 13.11
N LYS A 266 -1.43 8.21 14.05
CA LYS A 266 -0.62 8.66 15.18
C LYS A 266 -1.12 7.93 16.40
N ALA A 267 -0.25 7.13 17.00
CA ALA A 267 -0.65 6.25 18.09
C ALA A 267 0.44 6.18 19.15
N ASN A 268 0.05 6.34 20.41
CA ASN A 268 0.79 5.82 21.55
C ASN A 268 0.01 4.66 22.12
N LEU A 269 0.69 3.67 22.67
CA LEU A 269 0.05 2.50 23.28
C LEU A 269 0.34 2.48 24.77
N LYS A 270 -0.72 2.55 25.59
CA LYS A 270 -0.65 2.36 27.04
C LYS A 270 -1.28 1.04 27.42
N VAL A 271 -0.63 0.30 28.29
CA VAL A 271 -1.12 -0.98 28.80
C VAL A 271 -1.51 -0.83 30.26
N TYR A 272 -2.72 -1.23 30.60
CA TYR A 272 -3.22 -1.28 31.97
C TYR A 272 -3.55 -2.71 32.35
N SER A 273 -3.21 -3.08 33.58
CA SER A 273 -3.42 -4.44 34.10
C SER A 273 -4.18 -4.45 35.42
N GLY A 274 -5.04 -5.46 35.58
CA GLY A 274 -5.80 -5.69 36.80
C GLY A 274 -7.00 -4.74 36.95
N ALA A 275 -7.81 -5.00 37.96
CA ALA A 275 -9.01 -4.20 38.26
C ALA A 275 -8.70 -2.76 38.68
N GLU A 276 -7.49 -2.52 39.19
CA GLU A 276 -7.00 -1.19 39.61
C GLU A 276 -6.37 -0.39 38.46
N LEU A 277 -6.36 -0.93 37.22
CA LEU A 277 -5.74 -0.31 36.05
C LEU A 277 -4.30 0.15 36.31
N THR A 278 -3.49 -0.74 36.88
CA THR A 278 -2.07 -0.42 37.08
C THR A 278 -1.39 -0.31 35.73
N GLU A 279 -0.79 0.85 35.48
CA GLU A 279 -0.01 1.13 34.27
C GLU A 279 1.17 0.16 34.17
N GLY A 280 1.26 -0.50 33.00
CA GLY A 280 2.33 -1.38 32.60
C GLY A 280 3.29 -0.67 31.65
N ASP A 281 3.71 -1.36 30.60
CA ASP A 281 4.55 -0.76 29.56
C ASP A 281 3.77 0.30 28.76
N PHE A 282 4.52 1.31 28.33
CA PHE A 282 4.08 2.39 27.46
C PHE A 282 5.00 2.46 26.24
N GLU A 283 4.41 2.45 25.05
CA GLU A 283 5.14 2.64 23.80
C GLU A 283 4.74 3.99 23.19
N GLU A 284 5.66 4.95 23.24
CA GLU A 284 5.49 6.28 22.66
C GLU A 284 5.78 6.28 21.16
N ASN A 285 5.03 7.12 20.43
CA ASN A 285 5.31 7.51 19.06
C ASN A 285 5.42 6.34 18.08
N LEU A 286 4.46 5.42 18.10
CA LEU A 286 4.35 4.34 17.10
C LEU A 286 4.34 4.90 15.67
N SER A 287 3.91 6.16 15.49
CA SER A 287 3.91 6.95 14.25
C SER A 287 5.27 7.04 13.55
N ASN A 288 6.37 6.82 14.27
CA ASN A 288 7.73 6.80 13.72
C ASN A 288 8.11 5.45 13.11
N LEU A 289 7.30 4.41 13.33
CA LEU A 289 7.53 3.11 12.74
C LEU A 289 7.21 3.19 11.23
N PRO A 290 8.11 2.74 10.35
CA PRO A 290 7.84 2.69 8.91
C PRO A 290 6.56 1.92 8.55
N SER A 291 6.15 0.97 9.41
CA SER A 291 4.89 0.24 9.27
C SER A 291 3.63 1.11 9.38
N LEU A 292 3.72 2.29 10.03
CA LEU A 292 2.65 3.27 10.19
C LEU A 292 2.83 4.52 9.31
N ALA A 293 3.60 4.41 8.21
CA ALA A 293 3.55 5.36 7.09
C ALA A 293 2.13 5.53 6.53
N TRP A 294 1.92 6.48 5.60
CA TRP A 294 0.63 6.69 4.94
C TRP A 294 0.01 5.39 4.41
N ILE A 295 -1.27 5.17 4.74
CA ILE A 295 -2.05 3.98 4.36
C ILE A 295 -2.85 4.31 3.09
N ALA A 296 -2.75 3.45 2.07
CA ALA A 296 -3.51 3.63 0.84
C ALA A 296 -5.04 3.52 1.08
N PRO A 297 -5.87 4.21 0.28
CA PRO A 297 -7.33 4.08 0.32
C PRO A 297 -7.78 2.62 0.29
N GLN A 298 -8.79 2.27 1.10
CA GLN A 298 -9.33 0.92 1.21
C GLN A 298 -8.27 -0.17 1.47
N ARG A 299 -7.17 0.16 2.19
CA ARG A 299 -6.11 -0.80 2.57
C ARG A 299 -5.81 -0.73 4.06
N MET A 300 -5.18 -1.78 4.54
CA MET A 300 -4.74 -1.88 5.93
C MET A 300 -3.24 -1.58 6.10
N ALA A 301 -2.85 -1.26 7.32
CA ALA A 301 -1.49 -1.35 7.81
C ALA A 301 -1.49 -2.08 9.15
N THR A 302 -0.63 -3.09 9.30
CA THR A 302 -0.49 -3.84 10.56
C THR A 302 0.92 -3.77 11.09
N VAL A 303 1.04 -3.41 12.37
CA VAL A 303 2.30 -3.43 13.12
C VAL A 303 2.18 -4.37 14.31
N THR A 304 3.25 -5.13 14.60
CA THR A 304 3.35 -5.90 15.83
C THR A 304 4.12 -5.09 16.86
N VAL A 305 3.50 -4.88 18.01
CA VAL A 305 4.10 -4.21 19.17
C VAL A 305 4.28 -5.21 20.30
N HIS A 306 5.25 -4.94 21.17
CA HIS A 306 5.56 -5.79 22.32
C HIS A 306 5.40 -5.00 23.61
N PHE A 307 4.88 -5.65 24.64
CA PHE A 307 4.71 -5.04 25.95
C PHE A 307 4.85 -6.08 27.06
N THR A 308 5.03 -5.61 28.29
CA THR A 308 5.23 -6.41 29.49
C THR A 308 4.13 -6.12 30.49
N ILE A 309 3.55 -7.20 31.04
CA ILE A 309 2.64 -7.10 32.19
C ILE A 309 3.43 -7.45 33.46
N PRO A 310 3.48 -6.57 34.47
CA PRO A 310 4.24 -6.80 35.70
C PRO A 310 3.83 -8.09 36.43
N GLY A 311 4.79 -8.93 36.82
CA GLY A 311 4.52 -10.28 37.34
C GLY A 311 3.80 -10.36 38.69
N LYS A 312 3.63 -9.24 39.41
CA LYS A 312 2.85 -9.18 40.68
C LYS A 312 1.35 -8.99 40.44
N GLN A 313 0.94 -8.70 39.21
CA GLN A 313 -0.46 -8.56 38.81
C GLN A 313 -1.02 -9.94 38.45
N ASN A 314 -2.21 -10.28 38.98
CA ASN A 314 -2.94 -11.44 38.51
C ASN A 314 -3.30 -11.24 37.02
N GLU A 315 -3.39 -12.32 36.23
CA GLU A 315 -3.85 -12.34 34.83
C GLU A 315 -5.36 -11.97 34.71
N GLY A 316 -5.74 -10.83 35.27
CA GLY A 316 -7.04 -10.20 35.10
C GLY A 316 -7.16 -9.54 33.72
N PRO A 317 -8.25 -8.80 33.48
CA PRO A 317 -8.41 -8.08 32.23
C PRO A 317 -7.24 -7.10 32.02
N VAL A 318 -6.78 -7.03 30.78
CA VAL A 318 -5.82 -6.06 30.30
C VAL A 318 -6.60 -5.06 29.46
N SER A 319 -6.37 -3.79 29.73
CA SER A 319 -6.88 -2.72 28.89
C SER A 319 -5.71 -2.15 28.10
N ILE A 320 -5.87 -2.05 26.78
CA ILE A 320 -4.90 -1.40 25.91
C ILE A 320 -5.57 -0.16 25.35
N GLU A 321 -5.02 0.99 25.70
CA GLU A 321 -5.45 2.28 25.20
C GLU A 321 -4.52 2.70 24.07
N VAL A 322 -5.10 3.08 22.94
CA VAL A 322 -4.39 3.75 21.85
C VAL A 322 -4.79 5.21 21.84
N VAL A 323 -3.81 6.06 22.12
CA VAL A 323 -3.95 7.52 22.18
C VAL A 323 -3.55 8.09 20.83
N ASP A 324 -4.51 8.67 20.11
CA ASP A 324 -4.22 9.54 18.98
C ASP A 324 -4.17 10.99 19.47
N PRO A 325 -3.04 11.71 19.30
CA PRO A 325 -2.89 13.09 19.77
C PRO A 325 -3.92 14.09 19.20
N TYR A 326 -4.73 13.71 18.21
CA TYR A 326 -5.75 14.56 17.61
C TYR A 326 -7.17 13.99 17.67
N ARG A 327 -7.37 12.81 18.28
CA ARG A 327 -8.68 12.14 18.40
C ARG A 327 -8.92 11.66 19.84
N GLU A 328 -10.08 11.06 20.06
CA GLU A 328 -10.43 10.44 21.33
C GLU A 328 -9.61 9.16 21.56
N ASP A 329 -9.33 8.87 22.82
CA ASP A 329 -8.60 7.68 23.24
C ASP A 329 -9.47 6.43 23.02
N VAL A 330 -8.94 5.44 22.30
CA VAL A 330 -9.65 4.18 22.04
C VAL A 330 -9.14 3.10 22.98
N THR A 331 -10.00 2.57 23.84
CA THR A 331 -9.64 1.54 24.84
C THR A 331 -10.25 0.18 24.51
N TYR A 332 -9.39 -0.83 24.45
CA TYR A 332 -9.77 -2.23 24.27
C TYR A 332 -9.54 -3.01 25.54
N THR A 333 -10.53 -3.79 25.97
CA THR A 333 -10.45 -4.58 27.21
C THR A 333 -10.66 -6.06 26.92
N GLY A 334 -9.80 -6.90 27.47
CA GLY A 334 -9.93 -8.35 27.34
C GLY A 334 -8.98 -9.13 28.22
N ASN A 335 -9.16 -10.45 28.29
CA ASN A 335 -8.21 -11.31 28.98
C ASN A 335 -7.04 -11.65 28.05
N VAL A 336 -5.81 -11.66 28.57
CA VAL A 336 -4.59 -12.08 27.83
C VAL A 336 -4.27 -13.56 28.01
N LYS A 337 -5.25 -14.36 28.47
CA LYS A 337 -5.06 -15.79 28.73
C LYS A 337 -4.83 -16.55 27.43
N ASN A 338 -3.91 -17.50 27.50
CA ASN A 338 -3.60 -18.48 26.46
C ASN A 338 -4.85 -19.26 26.03
#